data_AF-A0A855UCJ6-F1
#
_entry.id   AF-A0A855UCJ6-F1
#
_cell.length_a   1.000
_cell.length_b   1.000
_cell.length_c   1.000
_cell.angle_alpha   90.00
_cell.angle_beta   90.00
_cell.angle_gamma   90.00
#
_symmetry.space_group_name_H-M   'P 1'
#
loop_
_entity.id
_entity.type
_entity.pdbx_description
1 polymer ?
#
loop_
_entity_poly.entity_id
_entity_poly.type
_entity_poly.pdbx_seq_one_letter_code
_entity_poly.pdbx_strand_id
1 'polypeptide(L)' 'MAIKKGNKRAQSNLNLKQQEGLKYLKTKYRKSESKILAIGLEMLLEQEQAGLLIPKLYKR' A
#
# COMPACT_ATOMS: atom_id res chain seq x y z
N MET A 1 -19.84 0.04 -7.31
CA MET A 1 -18.78 -0.57 -8.13
C MET A 1 -18.56 -2.02 -7.73
N ALA A 2 -18.87 -2.95 -8.63
CA ALA A 2 -18.59 -4.37 -8.45
C ALA A 2 -17.08 -4.62 -8.45
N ILE A 3 -16.62 -5.52 -7.58
CA ILE A 3 -15.22 -5.96 -7.55
C ILE A 3 -15.05 -7.00 -8.67
N LYS A 4 -13.95 -6.94 -9.43
CA LYS A 4 -13.65 -7.97 -10.45
C LYS A 4 -13.51 -9.34 -9.77
N LYS A 5 -13.99 -10.40 -10.44
CA LYS A 5 -13.85 -11.78 -9.96
C LYS A 5 -12.37 -12.08 -9.65
N GLY A 6 -12.08 -12.54 -8.43
CA GLY A 6 -10.73 -12.82 -7.94
C GLY A 6 -10.08 -11.70 -7.13
N ASN A 7 -10.59 -10.47 -7.18
CA ASN A 7 -10.04 -9.37 -6.38
C ASN A 7 -10.70 -9.30 -4.99
N LYS A 8 -9.89 -9.02 -3.97
CA LYS A 8 -10.36 -8.78 -2.59
C LYS A 8 -10.12 -7.32 -2.20
N ARG A 9 -11.05 -6.71 -1.46
CA ARG A 9 -10.82 -5.41 -0.82
C ARG A 9 -10.03 -5.62 0.48
N ALA A 10 -8.97 -4.84 0.65
CA ALA A 10 -8.29 -4.71 1.93
C ALA A 10 -8.78 -3.43 2.63
N GLN A 11 -9.12 -3.53 3.91
CA GLN A 11 -9.35 -2.37 4.76
C GLN A 11 -8.04 -2.01 5.45
N SER A 12 -7.74 -0.70 5.54
CA SER A 12 -6.52 -0.20 6.16
C SER A 12 -6.83 0.93 7.12
N ASN A 13 -6.30 0.84 8.34
CA ASN A 13 -6.34 1.94 9.31
C ASN A 13 -5.07 2.77 9.13
N LEU A 14 -5.22 4.03 8.72
CA LEU A 14 -4.11 4.95 8.47
C LEU A 14 -4.05 6.01 9.57
N ASN A 15 -2.88 6.23 10.15
CA ASN A 15 -2.65 7.37 11.03
C ASN A 15 -2.59 8.69 10.24
N LEU A 16 -2.64 9.84 10.94
CA LEU A 16 -2.68 11.17 10.30
C LEU A 16 -1.54 11.37 9.28
N LYS A 17 -0.32 11.01 9.64
CA LYS A 17 0.85 11.11 8.76
C LYS A 17 0.69 10.26 7.48
N GLN A 18 0.15 9.05 7.62
CA GLN A 18 -0.13 8.17 6.48
C GLN A 18 -1.26 8.72 5.60
N GLN A 19 -2.30 9.33 6.19
CA GLN A 19 -3.39 9.95 5.45
C GLN A 19 -2.90 11.14 4.62
N GLU A 20 -2.11 12.03 5.21
CA GLU A 20 -1.50 13.17 4.52
C GLU A 20 -0.56 12.72 3.39
N GLY A 21 0.29 11.73 3.67
CA GLY A 21 1.18 11.13 2.68
C GLY A 21 0.40 10.53 1.51
N LEU A 22 -0.68 9.80 1.78
CA LEU A 22 -1.52 9.19 0.75
C LEU A 22 -2.24 10.25 -0.09
N LYS A 23 -2.75 11.32 0.53
CA LYS A 23 -3.34 12.47 -0.16
C LYS A 23 -2.32 13.15 -1.08
N TYR A 24 -1.09 13.35 -0.61
CA TYR A 24 -0.01 13.91 -1.42
C TYR A 24 0.31 13.03 -2.63
N LEU A 25 0.50 11.72 -2.42
CA LEU A 25 0.85 10.77 -3.50
C LEU A 25 -0.25 10.68 -4.56
N LYS A 26 -1.53 10.68 -4.13
CA LYS A 26 -2.70 10.76 -5.02
C LYS A 26 -2.63 11.95 -5.95
N THR A 27 -2.38 13.13 -5.41
CA THR A 27 -2.27 14.37 -6.20
C THR A 27 -1.06 14.33 -7.12
N LYS A 28 0.11 13.94 -6.61
CA LYS A 28 1.37 13.90 -7.37
C LYS A 28 1.31 12.96 -8.58
N TYR A 29 0.79 11.75 -8.38
CA TYR A 29 0.82 10.70 -9.41
C TYR A 29 -0.51 10.53 -10.17
N ARG A 30 -1.55 11.28 -9.78
CA ARG A 30 -2.90 11.18 -10.35
C ARG A 30 -3.45 9.74 -10.33
N LYS A 31 -3.20 9.02 -9.23
CA LYS A 31 -3.68 7.64 -9.01
C LYS A 31 -4.66 7.58 -7.85
N SER A 32 -5.54 6.60 -7.86
CA SER A 32 -6.41 6.35 -6.70
C SER A 32 -5.59 5.89 -5.49
N GLU A 33 -6.09 6.22 -4.30
CA GLU A 33 -5.47 5.81 -3.03
C GLU A 33 -5.33 4.29 -2.93
N SER A 34 -6.36 3.56 -3.38
CA SER A 34 -6.33 2.09 -3.47
C SER A 34 -5.22 1.55 -4.38
N LYS A 35 -4.93 2.22 -5.52
CA LYS A 35 -3.87 1.80 -6.43
C LYS A 35 -2.49 2.10 -5.86
N ILE A 36 -2.35 3.23 -5.14
CA ILE A 36 -1.10 3.58 -4.45
C ILE A 36 -0.80 2.56 -3.35
N LEU A 37 -1.78 2.20 -2.53
CA LEU A 37 -1.61 1.18 -1.50
C LEU A 37 -1.28 -0.20 -2.09
N ALA A 38 -1.91 -0.57 -3.21
CA ALA A 38 -1.59 -1.82 -3.92
C ALA A 38 -0.13 -1.84 -4.42
N ILE A 39 0.35 -0.74 -5.02
CA ILE A 39 1.75 -0.61 -5.44
C ILE A 39 2.70 -0.68 -4.23
N GLY A 40 2.34 -0.03 -3.12
CA GLY A 40 3.12 -0.12 -1.88
C GLY A 40 3.25 -1.56 -1.37
N LEU A 41 2.20 -2.38 -1.51
CA LEU A 41 2.24 -3.81 -1.20
C LEU A 41 3.10 -4.60 -2.21
N GLU A 42 2.98 -4.32 -3.51
CA GLU A 42 3.82 -4.93 -4.56
C GLU A 42 5.32 -4.71 -4.25
N MET A 43 5.71 -3.47 -3.94
CA MET A 43 7.09 -3.14 -3.57
C MET A 43 7.55 -3.86 -2.29
N LEU A 44 6.66 -4.03 -1.31
CA LEU A 44 6.98 -4.75 -0.08
C LEU A 44 7.26 -6.24 -0.35
N LEU A 45 6.49 -6.86 -1.24
CA LEU A 45 6.69 -8.24 -1.67
C LEU A 45 7.98 -8.40 -2.48
N GLU A 46 8.29 -7.46 -3.37
CA GLU A 46 9.56 -7.44 -4.11
C GLU A 46 10.77 -7.34 -3.17
N GLN A 47 10.68 -6.50 -2.13
CA GLN A 47 11.73 -6.38 -1.11
C GLN A 47 11.94 -7.70 -0.35
N GLU A 48 10.86 -8.37 0.07
CA GLU A 48 10.93 -9.67 0.74
C GLU A 48 11.56 -10.73 -0.18
N GLN A 49 11.15 -10.79 -1.45
CA GLN A 49 11.71 -11.71 -2.44
C GLN A 49 13.20 -11.46 -2.71
N ALA A 50 13.63 -10.21 -2.65
CA ALA A 50 15.03 -9.82 -2.78
C ALA A 50 15.86 -10.09 -1.50
N GLY A 51 15.26 -10.63 -0.44
CA GLY A 51 15.93 -10.89 0.84
C GLY A 51 16.28 -9.62 1.60
N LEU A 52 15.61 -8.50 1.31
CA LEU A 52 15.83 -7.24 2.01
C LEU A 52 15.11 -7.27 3.36
N LEU A 53 15.84 -6.96 4.43
CA LEU A 53 15.25 -6.86 5.76
C LEU A 53 14.23 -5.71 5.80
N ILE A 54 13.00 -6.01 6.25
CA ILE A 54 11.95 -5.03 6.51
C ILE A 54 11.68 -4.96 8.03
N PRO A 55 12.46 -4.17 8.81
CA PRO A 55 12.42 -4.21 10.27
C PRO A 55 11.05 -3.99 10.91
N LYS A 56 10.15 -3.27 10.22
CA LYS A 56 8.78 -3.01 10.70
C LYS A 56 7.89 -4.24 10.72
N LEU A 57 8.19 -5.27 9.92
CA LEU A 57 7.45 -6.53 9.89
C LEU A 57 8.01 -7.59 10.85
N TYR A 58 9.27 -7.45 11.28
CA TYR A 58 9.92 -8.39 12.20
C TYR A 58 9.83 -8.00 13.68
N LYS A 59 9.07 -6.96 14.03
CA LYS A 59 8.84 -6.63 15.44
C LYS A 59 7.91 -7.66 16.07
N ARG A 60 8.46 -8.45 17.00
CA ARG A 60 7.72 -9.11 18.09
C ARG A 60 7.23 -8.06 19.08
#